data_AF-A0A1Q6GQY1-F1
#
_entry.id   AF-A0A1Q6GQY1-F1
#
_cell.length_a   1.000
_cell.length_b   1.000
_cell.length_c   1.000
_cell.angle_alpha   90.00
_cell.angle_beta   90.00
_cell.angle_gamma   90.00
#
_symmetry.space_group_name_H-M   'P 1'
#
loop_
_entity.id
_entity.type
_entity.pdbx_description
1 polymer ?
#
loop_
_entity_poly.entity_id
_entity_poly.type
_entity_poly.pdbx_seq_one_letter_code
_entity_poly.pdbx_strand_id
1 'polypeptide(L)' 'MYYEEVFSWAENAEGKMVHVDTVPNGKRCGCICPNCHEQLVARQGDMNAHGFAHLSHGRGANLEI' A
#
# COMPACT_ATOMS: atom_id res chain seq x y z
N MET A 1 -15.94 -1.68 -14.08
CA MET A 1 -15.21 -2.89 -14.50
C MET A 1 -13.96 -2.36 -15.19
N TYR A 2 -12.86 -2.07 -14.51
CA TYR A 2 -12.05 -2.95 -13.66
C TYR A 2 -11.57 -2.22 -12.40
N TYR A 3 -11.79 -2.83 -11.24
CA TYR A 3 -11.46 -2.34 -9.91
C TYR A 3 -10.04 -2.78 -9.52
N GLU A 4 -9.08 -2.64 -10.43
CA GLU A 4 -7.81 -3.39 -10.35
C GLU A 4 -6.67 -2.70 -9.60
N GLU A 5 -6.78 -1.46 -9.10
CA GLU A 5 -5.57 -0.73 -8.67
C GLU A 5 -5.64 -0.05 -7.29
N VAL A 6 -6.60 -0.42 -6.42
CA VAL A 6 -6.59 0.01 -5.01
C VAL A 6 -6.43 -1.22 -4.11
N PHE A 7 -5.18 -1.56 -3.78
CA PHE A 7 -4.88 -2.63 -2.83
C PHE A 7 -5.13 -2.12 -1.41
N SER A 8 -6.25 -2.46 -0.79
CA SER A 8 -6.53 -2.03 0.59
C SER A 8 -5.94 -2.95 1.67
N TRP A 9 -5.31 -4.07 1.29
CA TRP A 9 -4.76 -5.07 2.21
C TRP A 9 -3.28 -5.34 1.95
N ALA A 10 -2.51 -5.58 3.02
CA ALA A 10 -1.10 -5.92 2.98
C ALA A 10 -0.69 -6.77 4.19
N GLU A 11 0.50 -7.36 4.17
CA GLU A 11 1.07 -8.07 5.31
C GLU A 11 1.92 -7.10 6.15
N ASN A 12 1.72 -7.07 7.47
CA ASN A 12 2.51 -6.24 8.39
C ASN A 12 3.79 -6.96 8.85
N ALA A 13 4.62 -6.27 9.65
CA ALA A 13 5.88 -6.83 10.18
C ALA A 13 5.72 -8.08 11.08
N GLU A 14 4.51 -8.38 11.56
CA GLU A 14 4.21 -9.59 12.33
C GLU A 14 3.70 -10.75 11.44
N GLY A 15 3.66 -10.58 10.12
CA GLY A 15 3.11 -11.57 9.19
C GLY A 15 1.58 -11.62 9.15
N LYS A 16 0.89 -10.57 9.60
CA LYS A 16 -0.58 -10.50 9.62
C LYS A 16 -1.11 -9.66 8.48
N MET A 17 -2.22 -10.11 7.88
CA MET A 17 -2.97 -9.30 6.91
C MET A 17 -3.69 -8.14 7.61
N VAL A 18 -3.42 -6.92 7.15
CA VAL A 18 -3.94 -5.67 7.72
C VAL A 18 -4.55 -4.78 6.64
N HIS A 19 -5.57 -4.01 7.03
CA HIS A 19 -6.21 -3.04 6.14
C HIS A 19 -5.45 -1.70 6.16
N VAL A 20 -5.43 -0.98 5.05
CA VAL A 20 -4.76 0.33 4.92
C VAL A 20 -5.21 1.34 5.99
N ASP A 21 -6.47 1.28 6.44
CA ASP A 21 -6.99 2.16 7.50
C ASP A 21 -6.47 1.86 8.90
N THR A 22 -5.90 0.68 9.10
CA THR A 22 -5.43 0.22 10.42
C THR A 22 -3.93 0.43 10.63
N VAL A 23 -3.24 1.02 9.64
CA VAL A 23 -1.80 1.23 9.66
C VAL A 23 -1.43 2.70 9.55
N PRO A 24 -0.23 3.09 10.00
CA PRO A 24 0.28 4.44 9.79
C PRO A 24 0.41 4.81 8.29
N ASN A 25 0.07 6.05 7.94
CA ASN A 25 0.22 6.57 6.58
C ASN A 25 1.69 6.60 6.12
N GLY A 26 1.91 6.46 4.82
CA GLY A 26 3.19 6.51 4.14
C GLY A 26 4.03 5.25 4.36
N LYS A 27 5.35 5.39 4.24
CA LYS A 27 6.35 4.31 4.44
C LYS A 27 6.37 3.76 5.87
N ARG A 28 5.76 4.49 6.83
CA ARG A 28 5.69 4.09 8.23
C ARG A 28 4.71 2.93 8.47
N CYS A 29 3.91 2.55 7.48
CA CYS A 29 3.07 1.36 7.60
C CYS A 29 3.89 0.09 7.87
N GLY A 30 5.13 0.03 7.35
CA GLY A 30 6.00 -1.14 7.49
C GLY A 30 5.45 -2.40 6.82
N CYS A 31 4.46 -2.25 5.93
CA CYS A 31 3.82 -3.39 5.28
C CYS A 31 4.61 -3.86 4.05
N ILE A 32 4.43 -5.13 3.71
CA ILE A 32 4.95 -5.76 2.50
C ILE A 32 3.80 -6.30 1.65
N CYS A 33 4.04 -6.38 0.34
CA CYS A 33 3.12 -7.02 -0.58
C CYS A 33 3.20 -8.55 -0.39
N PRO A 34 2.11 -9.26 -0.07
CA PRO A 34 2.14 -10.71 0.12
C PRO A 34 2.42 -11.50 -1.17
N ASN A 35 2.38 -10.85 -2.34
CA ASN A 35 2.64 -11.51 -3.63
C ASN A 35 4.08 -11.35 -4.11
N CYS A 36 4.65 -10.14 -4.04
CA CYS A 36 6.02 -9.87 -4.51
C CYS A 36 7.03 -9.60 -3.39
N HIS A 37 6.57 -9.55 -2.14
CA HIS A 37 7.36 -9.28 -0.93
C HIS A 37 8.09 -7.93 -0.93
N GLU A 38 7.67 -7.00 -1.77
CA GLU A 38 8.21 -5.65 -1.80
C GLU A 38 7.56 -4.76 -0.72
N GLN A 39 8.31 -3.79 -0.20
CA GLN A 39 7.80 -2.79 0.72
C GLN A 39 6.69 -1.95 0.07
N LEU A 40 5.70 -1.61 0.89
CA LEU A 40 4.56 -0.82 0.49
C LEU A 40 4.56 0.56 1.16
N VAL A 41 3.80 1.47 0.56
CA VAL A 41 3.47 2.80 1.08
C VAL A 41 1.96 2.84 1.27
N ALA A 42 1.50 3.05 2.50
CA ALA A 42 0.08 3.33 2.75
C ALA A 42 -0.26 4.72 2.23
N ARG A 43 -1.38 4.85 1.51
CA ARG A 43 -1.94 6.11 1.01
C ARG A 43 -3.36 6.23 1.56
N GLN A 44 -3.52 7.12 2.53
CA GLN A 44 -4.80 7.49 3.10
C GLN A 44 -5.00 9.00 2.86
N GLY A 45 -6.16 9.41 2.39
CA GLY A 45 -6.43 10.81 2.09
C GLY A 45 -7.93 11.06 1.91
N ASP A 46 -8.38 12.25 2.32
CA ASP A 46 -9.82 12.55 2.43
C ASP A 46 -10.58 12.58 1.10
N MET A 47 -9.87 12.78 -0.02
CA MET A 47 -10.45 12.86 -1.37
C MET A 47 -10.24 11.61 -2.22
N ASN A 48 -9.17 10.83 -1.95
CA ASN A 48 -8.76 9.71 -2.79
C ASN A 48 -9.00 8.38 -2.07
N ALA A 49 -9.25 7.32 -2.83
CA ALA A 49 -9.41 5.98 -2.25
C ALA A 49 -8.16 5.56 -1.48
N HIS A 50 -8.36 4.97 -0.30
CA HIS A 50 -7.27 4.50 0.53
C HIS A 50 -6.71 3.18 -0.03
N GLY A 51 -5.39 3.09 -0.11
CA GLY A 51 -4.74 1.87 -0.58
C GLY A 51 -3.23 1.86 -0.37
N PHE A 52 -2.61 0.76 -0.78
CA PHE A 52 -1.17 0.56 -0.76
C PHE A 52 -0.58 0.75 -2.15
N ALA A 53 0.66 1.24 -2.19
CA ALA A 53 1.46 1.33 -3.40
C ALA A 53 2.84 0.71 -3.18
N HIS A 54 3.38 0.06 -4.21
CA HIS A 54 4.77 -0.42 -4.20
C HIS A 54 5.75 0.75 -4.06
N LEU A 55 6.80 0.54 -3.26
CA LEU A 55 7.82 1.55 -3.02
C LEU A 55 8.69 1.80 -4.26
N SER A 56 8.90 0.78 -5.09
CA SER A 56 9.74 0.85 -6.29
C SER A 56 8.96 1.41 -7.48
N HIS A 57 9.56 2.39 -8.16
CA HIS A 57 9.02 3.02 -9.37
C HIS A 57 8.78 2.04 -10.53
N GLY A 58 9.44 0.88 -10.56
CA GLY A 58 9.28 -0.12 -11.63
C GLY A 58 7.92 -0.84 -11.65
N ARG A 59 7.14 -0.70 -10.57
CA ARG A 59 5.74 -1.17 -10.46
C ARG A 59 4.86 -0.09 -9.81
N GLY A 60 5.22 1.18 -10.03
CA GLY A 60 4.63 2.32 -9.33
C GLY A 60 3.60 3.07 -10.15
N ALA A 61 2.45 3.33 -9.53
CA ALA A 61 1.65 4.52 -9.82
C ALA A 61 2.57 5.74 -9.60
N ASN A 62 3.03 6.29 -10.72
CA ASN A 62 3.98 7.40 -10.86
C ASN A 62 3.58 8.61 -10.00
N LEU A 63 4.53 9.19 -9.26
CA LEU A 63 4.52 10.59 -8.84
C LEU A 63 5.89 10.99 -8.26
N GLU A 64 6.48 12.01 -8.89
CA GLU A 64 7.59 12.80 -8.35
C GLU A 64 7.07 13.60 -7.14
N ILE A 65 7.78 13.50 -6.01
CA ILE A 65 7.50 14.24 -4.77
C ILE A 65 8.02 15.67 -4.83
#